data_AF-A0A9X3ZWD7-F1
#
_entry.id   AF-A0A9X3ZWD7-F1
#
_cell.length_a   1.000
_cell.length_b   1.000
_cell.length_c   1.000
_cell.angle_alpha   90.00
_cell.angle_beta   90.00
_cell.angle_gamma   90.00
#
_symmetry.space_group_name_H-M   'P 1'
#
loop_
_entity.id
_entity.type
_entity.pdbx_description
1 polymer ?
#
loop_
_entity_poly.entity_id
_entity_poly.type
_entity_poly.pdbx_seq_one_letter_code
_entity_poly.pdbx_strand_id
1 'polypeptide(L)'
;MPDITLHRTHRTRLLQIWRSAGWPCRDPVEIDLLAAGMVRLAEEPGGHEVLRLTDAGIACLAEARQRGARALSLHDRLAMRFSGQLLAAGRIVWRELSLRAAVDAPPAPGVPALAVPPPTGLWSAGEDGDLPPPAVARVWRMARPDLFSIRNTSVPSYLQPMVHEVKASRADLLSDLRHAAKREAYQWLCEECYYVFPAGVAEPEEIPEAFGVWVLHGPVESGRFELLRPARHARCPLPFAVWMALCKATPLHADGEPAQALLGAGDEGMPPGAGEPAGAGLLQPDGRPQPAAQP
;
A
#
# COMPACT_ATOMS: atom_id res chain seq x y z
N MET A 1 28.59 29.97 13.87
CA MET A 1 28.69 28.68 13.17
C MET A 1 28.51 28.94 11.69
N PRO A 2 29.17 28.19 10.79
CA PRO A 2 28.99 28.37 9.36
C PRO A 2 27.51 28.15 8.99
N ASP A 3 26.96 29.05 8.18
CA ASP A 3 25.59 28.93 7.68
C ASP A 3 25.61 27.99 6.46
N ILE A 4 25.39 26.70 6.72
CA ILE A 4 25.44 25.65 5.70
C ILE A 4 24.03 25.41 5.16
N THR A 5 23.86 25.61 3.86
CA THR A 5 22.57 25.37 3.19
C THR A 5 22.32 23.87 3.01
N LEU A 6 21.32 23.33 3.71
CA LEU A 6 21.00 21.91 3.65
C LEU A 6 20.10 21.54 2.47
N HIS A 7 20.66 20.75 1.55
CA HIS A 7 19.94 20.17 0.41
C HIS A 7 19.22 18.82 0.69
N ARG A 8 18.49 18.31 -0.32
CA ARG A 8 17.76 17.02 -0.25
C ARG A 8 18.64 15.85 0.18
N THR A 9 19.90 15.79 -0.28
CA THR A 9 20.86 14.73 0.06
C THR A 9 21.12 14.68 1.57
N HIS A 10 21.32 15.83 2.22
CA HIS A 10 21.49 15.93 3.66
C HIS A 10 20.28 15.38 4.43
N ARG A 11 19.07 15.70 3.96
CA ARG A 11 17.84 15.18 4.55
C ARG A 11 17.71 13.66 4.39
N THR A 12 18.06 13.12 3.22
CA THR A 12 18.09 11.67 3.00
C THR A 12 19.07 11.01 3.97
N ARG A 13 20.27 11.59 4.14
CA ARG A 13 21.29 11.11 5.07
C ARG A 13 20.81 11.16 6.53
N LEU A 14 20.18 12.25 6.96
CA LEU A 14 19.58 12.36 8.30
C LEU A 14 18.54 11.25 8.55
N LEU A 15 17.70 10.94 7.55
CA LEU A 15 16.71 9.87 7.69
C LEU A 15 17.36 8.47 7.73
N GLN A 16 18.46 8.25 7.01
CA GLN A 16 19.24 7.02 7.09
C GLN A 16 19.87 6.84 8.46
N ILE A 17 20.49 7.89 9.01
CA ILE A 17 21.08 7.87 10.36
C ILE A 17 19.97 7.61 11.40
N TRP A 18 18.82 8.28 11.30
CA TRP A 18 17.66 8.06 12.20
C TRP A 18 17.16 6.61 12.20
N ARG A 19 17.21 5.93 11.06
CA ARG A 19 16.73 4.54 10.89
C ARG A 19 17.78 3.48 11.22
N SER A 20 19.03 3.88 11.50
CA SER A 20 20.15 2.96 11.69
C SER A 20 20.84 3.21 13.02
N ALA A 21 21.89 2.43 13.30
CA ALA A 21 22.74 2.63 14.48
C ALA A 21 23.66 3.88 14.37
N GLY A 22 23.67 4.57 13.22
CA GLY A 22 24.41 5.83 13.05
C GLY A 22 25.89 5.66 12.72
N TRP A 23 26.31 4.59 12.06
CA TRP A 23 27.71 4.37 11.69
C TRP A 23 28.27 5.51 10.81
N PRO A 24 29.38 6.17 11.19
CA PRO A 24 29.97 7.26 10.42
C PRO A 24 30.57 6.76 9.09
N CYS A 25 30.22 7.43 8.00
CA CYS A 25 30.80 7.22 6.67
C CYS A 25 31.98 8.15 6.39
N ARG A 26 32.17 9.21 7.19
CA ARG A 26 33.21 10.24 7.09
C ARG A 26 33.25 10.91 5.71
N ASP A 27 32.08 11.15 5.13
CA ASP A 27 31.93 11.81 3.84
C ASP A 27 31.67 13.33 3.97
N PRO A 28 31.71 14.10 2.86
CA PRO A 28 31.41 15.53 2.91
C PRO A 28 30.02 15.88 3.42
N VAL A 29 29.01 15.01 3.19
CA VAL A 29 27.63 15.24 3.65
C VAL A 29 27.57 15.19 5.18
N GLU A 30 28.32 14.28 5.81
CA GLU A 30 28.43 14.20 7.27
C GLU A 30 29.17 15.40 7.86
N ILE A 31 30.22 15.89 7.19
CA ILE A 31 30.91 17.13 7.60
C ILE A 31 29.91 18.28 7.64
N ASP A 32 29.12 18.44 6.58
CA ASP A 32 28.11 19.50 6.49
C ASP A 32 27.02 19.35 7.56
N LEU A 33 26.55 18.12 7.83
CA LEU A 33 25.56 17.84 8.88
C LEU A 33 26.09 18.09 10.30
N LEU A 34 27.37 17.75 10.56
CA LEU A 34 28.05 18.01 11.83
C LEU A 34 28.26 19.52 12.03
N ALA A 35 28.75 20.21 11.00
CA ALA A 35 29.00 21.64 11.05
C ALA A 35 27.71 22.47 11.13
N ALA A 36 26.60 21.98 10.54
CA ALA A 36 25.27 22.53 10.70
C ALA A 36 24.59 22.15 12.02
N GLY A 37 25.21 21.32 12.86
CA GLY A 37 24.67 20.89 14.16
C GLY A 37 23.44 19.99 14.07
N MET A 38 23.21 19.33 12.94
CA MET A 38 22.06 18.41 12.73
C MET A 38 22.32 17.01 13.30
N VAL A 39 23.59 16.65 13.41
CA VAL A 39 24.04 15.42 14.05
C VAL A 39 25.20 15.73 14.99
N ARG A 40 25.45 14.84 15.94
CA ARG A 40 26.61 14.86 16.82
C ARG A 40 27.30 13.51 16.79
N LEU A 41 28.61 13.52 16.99
CA LEU A 41 29.38 12.31 17.25
C LEU A 41 29.21 11.93 18.72
N ALA A 42 29.00 10.65 18.99
CA ALA A 42 28.90 10.09 20.32
C ALA A 42 29.75 8.83 20.41
N GLU A 43 30.50 8.68 21.49
CA GLU A 43 31.22 7.44 21.78
C GLU A 43 30.26 6.46 22.46
N GLU A 44 30.17 5.25 21.92
CA GLU A 44 29.47 4.15 22.58
C GLU A 44 30.36 3.46 23.62
N PRO A 45 29.78 2.74 24.60
CA PRO A 45 30.55 2.04 25.65
C PRO A 45 31.61 1.06 25.12
N GLY A 46 31.49 0.61 23.86
CA GLY A 46 32.47 -0.21 23.15
C GLY A 46 33.60 0.56 22.46
N GLY A 47 33.73 1.87 22.69
CA GLY A 47 34.82 2.72 22.17
C GLY A 47 34.72 3.10 20.69
N HIS A 48 33.62 2.76 20.02
CA HIS A 48 33.37 3.17 18.64
C HIS A 48 32.47 4.40 18.60
N GLU A 49 32.72 5.26 17.61
CA GLU A 49 31.96 6.50 17.43
C GLU A 49 30.74 6.27 16.53
N VAL A 50 29.59 6.80 16.94
CA VAL A 50 28.34 6.79 16.17
C VAL A 50 27.77 8.20 16.04
N LEU A 51 27.11 8.46 14.92
CA LEU A 51 26.35 9.68 14.67
C LEU A 51 24.95 9.56 15.28
N ARG A 52 24.62 10.50 16.16
CA ARG A 52 23.27 10.65 16.72
C ARG A 52 22.68 11.95 16.23
N LEU A 53 21.39 11.95 15.88
CA LEU A 53 20.70 13.19 15.54
C LEU A 53 20.64 14.09 16.78
N THR A 54 20.79 15.39 16.55
CA THR A 54 20.48 16.42 17.56
C THR A 54 18.99 16.75 17.51
N ASP A 55 18.50 17.52 18.49
CA ASP A 55 17.14 18.03 18.47
C ASP A 55 16.85 18.88 17.22
N ALA A 56 17.85 19.64 16.73
CA ALA A 56 17.75 20.39 15.49
C ALA A 56 17.61 19.47 14.26
N GLY A 57 18.37 18.37 14.22
CA GLY A 57 18.22 17.35 13.18
C GLY A 57 16.85 16.67 13.20
N ILE A 58 16.33 16.36 14.38
CA ILE A 58 14.98 15.79 14.57
C ILE A 58 13.91 16.79 14.14
N ALA A 59 14.03 18.06 14.56
CA ALA A 59 13.12 19.13 14.16
C ALA A 59 13.12 19.34 12.64
N CYS A 60 14.30 19.31 12.00
CA CYS A 60 14.42 19.39 10.54
C CYS A 60 13.68 18.24 9.83
N LEU A 61 13.82 17.01 10.31
CA LEU A 61 13.07 15.86 9.78
C LEU A 61 11.56 15.99 10.01
N ALA A 62 11.14 16.44 11.21
CA ALA A 62 9.74 16.65 11.55
C ALA A 62 9.10 17.72 10.68
N GLU A 63 9.74 18.87 10.52
CA GLU A 63 9.27 19.94 9.63
C GLU A 63 9.22 19.49 8.17
N ALA A 64 10.22 18.75 7.71
CA ALA A 64 10.19 18.22 6.35
C ALA A 64 9.02 17.25 6.13
N ARG A 65 8.72 16.42 7.14
CA ARG A 65 7.53 15.55 7.14
C ARG A 65 6.23 16.38 7.15
N GLN A 66 6.15 17.43 7.97
CA GLN A 66 4.98 18.32 8.03
C GLN A 66 4.78 19.11 6.72
N ARG A 67 5.85 19.64 6.11
CA ARG A 67 5.80 20.30 4.79
C ARG A 67 5.34 19.32 3.72
N GLY A 68 5.85 18.08 3.73
CA GLY A 68 5.38 17.02 2.84
C GLY A 68 3.90 16.72 3.04
N ALA A 69 3.44 16.59 4.29
CA ALA A 69 2.04 16.37 4.62
C ALA A 69 1.13 17.52 4.16
N ARG A 70 1.55 18.78 4.35
CA ARG A 70 0.82 19.98 3.89
C ARG A 70 0.81 20.11 2.35
N ALA A 71 1.79 19.53 1.67
CA ALA A 71 1.91 19.53 0.22
C ALA A 71 1.23 18.32 -0.46
N LEU A 72 0.64 17.37 0.28
CA LEU A 72 -0.11 16.28 -0.35
C LEU A 72 -1.30 16.88 -1.11
N SER A 73 -1.45 16.47 -2.38
CA SER A 73 -2.60 16.88 -3.18
C SER A 73 -3.91 16.35 -2.56
N LEU A 74 -5.05 16.95 -2.93
CA LEU A 74 -6.36 16.43 -2.51
C LEU A 74 -6.52 14.95 -2.89
N HIS A 75 -6.04 14.58 -4.08
CA HIS A 75 -6.00 13.20 -4.56
C HIS A 75 -5.20 12.30 -3.61
N ASP A 76 -3.99 12.70 -3.23
CA ASP A 76 -3.13 11.89 -2.35
C ASP A 76 -3.75 11.69 -0.97
N ARG A 77 -4.36 12.75 -0.40
CA ARG A 77 -5.03 12.65 0.90
C ARG A 77 -6.24 11.72 0.84
N LEU A 78 -7.03 11.82 -0.24
CA LEU A 78 -8.18 10.96 -0.47
C LEU A 78 -7.76 9.49 -0.64
N ALA A 79 -6.74 9.23 -1.45
CA ALA A 79 -6.19 7.90 -1.66
C ALA A 79 -5.64 7.30 -0.35
N MET A 80 -4.95 8.11 0.47
CA MET A 80 -4.47 7.67 1.77
C MET A 80 -5.62 7.31 2.71
N ARG A 81 -6.66 8.17 2.82
CA ARG A 81 -7.83 7.90 3.66
C ARG A 81 -8.58 6.64 3.23
N PHE A 82 -8.77 6.45 1.93
CA PHE A 82 -9.42 5.26 1.41
C PHE A 82 -8.55 4.00 1.61
N SER A 83 -7.23 4.11 1.50
CA SER A 83 -6.34 2.99 1.82
C SER A 83 -6.46 2.53 3.27
N GLY A 84 -6.66 3.46 4.22
CA GLY A 84 -6.95 3.14 5.62
C GLY A 84 -8.24 2.33 5.79
N GLN A 85 -9.28 2.61 4.99
CA GLN A 85 -10.51 1.81 4.98
C GLN A 85 -10.28 0.39 4.46
N LEU A 86 -9.45 0.22 3.42
CA LEU A 86 -9.11 -1.10 2.89
C LEU A 86 -8.26 -1.91 3.88
N LEU A 87 -7.28 -1.26 4.53
CA LEU A 87 -6.47 -1.88 5.58
C LEU A 87 -7.32 -2.30 6.78
N ALA A 88 -8.24 -1.44 7.24
CA ALA A 88 -9.19 -1.76 8.30
C ALA A 88 -10.12 -2.93 7.94
N ALA A 89 -10.38 -3.15 6.65
CA ALA A 89 -11.10 -4.32 6.14
C ALA A 89 -10.22 -5.59 6.02
N GLY A 90 -8.99 -5.56 6.53
CA GLY A 90 -8.05 -6.69 6.53
C GLY A 90 -7.41 -6.98 5.17
N ARG A 91 -7.39 -6.01 4.25
CA ARG A 91 -6.78 -6.16 2.92
C ARG A 91 -5.32 -5.72 2.94
N ILE A 92 -4.52 -6.32 2.08
CA ILE A 92 -3.17 -5.85 1.78
C ILE A 92 -3.28 -4.84 0.63
N VAL A 93 -2.68 -3.67 0.80
CA VAL A 93 -2.88 -2.53 -0.12
C VAL A 93 -1.54 -2.02 -0.63
N TRP A 94 -1.45 -1.74 -1.93
CA TRP A 94 -0.34 -1.05 -2.58
C TRP A 94 -0.84 0.24 -3.23
N ARG A 95 0.01 1.26 -3.23
CA ARG A 95 -0.23 2.53 -3.92
C ARG A 95 0.61 2.64 -5.17
N GLU A 96 0.02 3.23 -6.21
CA GLU A 96 0.72 3.62 -7.44
C GLU A 96 1.54 2.49 -8.09
N LEU A 97 1.05 1.26 -7.98
CA LEU A 97 1.78 0.05 -8.39
C LEU A 97 1.84 -0.03 -9.91
N SER A 98 3.04 -0.18 -10.47
CA SER A 98 3.21 -0.32 -11.92
C SER A 98 3.03 -1.78 -12.35
N LEU A 99 1.91 -2.07 -13.02
CA LEU A 99 1.50 -3.40 -13.44
C LEU A 99 1.44 -3.51 -14.96
N ARG A 100 1.76 -4.69 -15.50
CA ARG A 100 1.55 -5.00 -16.91
C ARG A 100 0.19 -5.64 -17.10
N ALA A 101 -0.63 -5.06 -17.96
CA ALA A 101 -1.94 -5.56 -18.34
C ALA A 101 -1.98 -5.92 -19.83
N ALA A 102 -2.68 -7.00 -20.19
CA ALA A 102 -2.94 -7.35 -21.58
C ALA A 102 -4.34 -6.86 -21.98
N VAL A 103 -4.39 -5.85 -22.84
CA VAL A 103 -5.64 -5.31 -23.41
C VAL A 103 -5.79 -5.76 -24.85
N ASP A 104 -7.02 -5.75 -25.35
CA ASP A 104 -7.30 -6.03 -26.75
C ASP A 104 -6.65 -4.95 -27.64
N ALA A 105 -6.03 -5.40 -28.74
CA ALA A 105 -5.49 -4.48 -29.72
C ALA A 105 -6.63 -3.66 -30.32
N PRO A 106 -6.49 -2.32 -30.43
CA PRO A 106 -7.45 -1.55 -31.21
C PRO A 106 -7.50 -2.12 -32.63
N PRO A 107 -8.68 -2.19 -33.26
CA PRO A 107 -8.80 -2.70 -34.63
C PRO A 107 -7.88 -1.86 -35.53
N ALA A 108 -6.96 -2.53 -36.23
CA ALA A 108 -6.05 -1.86 -37.14
C ALA A 108 -6.86 -1.17 -38.24
N PRO A 109 -6.64 0.13 -38.53
CA PRO A 109 -7.30 0.78 -39.65
C PRO A 109 -6.85 0.13 -40.96
N GLY A 110 -7.76 -0.58 -41.63
CA GLY A 110 -7.61 -0.98 -43.04
C GLY A 110 -6.75 -2.20 -43.34
N VAL A 111 -6.38 -3.03 -42.36
CA VAL A 111 -5.71 -4.31 -42.62
C VAL A 111 -6.72 -5.43 -42.41
N PRO A 112 -7.15 -6.18 -43.44
CA PRO A 112 -8.00 -7.35 -43.23
C PRO A 112 -7.29 -8.30 -42.27
N ALA A 113 -8.00 -8.75 -41.24
CA ALA A 113 -7.48 -9.69 -40.27
C ALA A 113 -6.96 -10.93 -41.01
N LEU A 114 -5.64 -11.08 -41.09
CA LEU A 114 -5.03 -12.33 -41.51
C LEU A 114 -5.39 -13.35 -40.44
N ALA A 115 -6.40 -14.17 -40.74
CA ALA A 115 -6.72 -15.34 -39.96
C ALA A 115 -5.45 -16.15 -39.81
N VAL A 116 -4.95 -16.28 -38.58
CA VAL A 116 -3.89 -17.22 -38.27
C VAL A 116 -4.51 -18.60 -38.53
N PRO A 117 -4.07 -19.37 -39.54
CA PRO A 117 -4.59 -20.72 -39.71
C PRO A 117 -4.25 -21.50 -38.44
N PRO A 118 -5.18 -22.34 -37.92
CA PRO A 118 -4.85 -23.18 -36.78
C PRO A 118 -3.62 -24.02 -37.12
N PRO A 119 -2.75 -24.35 -36.15
CA PRO A 119 -1.65 -25.25 -36.41
C PRO A 119 -2.26 -26.58 -36.85
N THR A 120 -2.17 -26.86 -38.14
CA THR A 120 -2.35 -28.20 -38.69
C THR A 120 -1.19 -29.04 -38.20
N GLY A 121 -1.26 -29.46 -36.94
CA GLY A 121 -0.53 -30.62 -36.49
C GLY A 121 -0.93 -31.78 -37.39
N LEU A 122 0.06 -32.48 -37.93
CA LEU A 122 -0.09 -33.65 -38.82
C LEU A 122 -0.79 -34.85 -38.12
N TRP A 123 -1.37 -34.64 -36.93
CA TRP A 123 -1.94 -35.66 -36.04
C TRP A 123 -3.12 -35.08 -35.23
N SER A 124 -4.24 -34.75 -35.89
CA SER A 124 -5.53 -34.62 -35.22
C SER A 124 -6.62 -35.18 -36.11
N ALA A 125 -6.85 -36.49 -35.97
CA ALA A 125 -8.09 -37.13 -36.41
C ALA A 125 -9.17 -36.84 -35.36
N GLY A 126 -10.34 -36.39 -35.81
CA GLY A 126 -11.52 -36.19 -34.97
C GLY A 126 -12.29 -34.92 -35.34
N GLU A 127 -13.18 -35.05 -36.32
CA GLU A 127 -14.21 -34.08 -36.65
C GLU A 127 -15.26 -34.05 -35.53
N ASP A 128 -15.49 -32.85 -34.99
CA ASP A 128 -16.65 -32.35 -34.20
C ASP A 128 -16.15 -31.52 -33.01
N GLY A 129 -16.06 -30.21 -33.21
CA GLY A 129 -15.71 -29.26 -32.15
C GLY A 129 -15.74 -27.84 -32.68
N ASP A 130 -16.63 -27.04 -32.10
CA ASP A 130 -16.81 -25.60 -32.31
C ASP A 130 -15.45 -24.89 -32.51
N LEU A 131 -15.29 -24.16 -33.62
CA LEU A 131 -14.08 -23.40 -33.89
C LEU A 131 -13.85 -22.42 -32.74
N PRO A 132 -12.69 -22.42 -32.06
CA PRO A 132 -12.43 -21.45 -31.01
C PRO A 132 -12.55 -20.04 -31.60
N PRO A 133 -13.18 -19.09 -30.88
CA PRO A 133 -13.33 -17.72 -31.37
C PRO A 133 -11.96 -17.16 -31.77
N PRO A 134 -11.90 -16.34 -32.83
CA PRO A 134 -10.63 -15.81 -33.33
C PRO A 134 -9.89 -15.11 -32.19
N ALA A 135 -8.64 -15.52 -31.95
CA ALA A 135 -7.80 -14.93 -30.92
C ALA A 135 -7.59 -13.44 -31.23
N VAL A 136 -8.26 -12.57 -30.47
CA VAL A 136 -8.00 -11.13 -30.51
C VAL A 136 -6.54 -10.89 -30.12
N ALA A 137 -5.81 -10.20 -30.99
CA ALA A 137 -4.43 -9.81 -30.71
C ALA A 137 -4.41 -8.94 -29.46
N ARG A 138 -3.57 -9.27 -28.48
CA ARG A 138 -3.43 -8.49 -27.23
C ARG A 138 -2.19 -7.62 -27.26
N VAL A 139 -2.32 -6.40 -26.74
CA VAL A 139 -1.21 -5.46 -26.54
C VAL A 139 -0.93 -5.33 -25.05
N TRP A 140 0.35 -5.45 -24.69
CA TRP A 140 0.80 -5.21 -23.32
C TRP A 140 0.86 -3.71 -23.03
N ARG A 141 0.21 -3.28 -21.95
CA ARG A 141 0.22 -1.89 -21.47
C ARG A 141 0.68 -1.83 -20.03
N MET A 142 1.38 -0.74 -19.70
CA MET A 142 1.65 -0.40 -18.31
C MET A 142 0.42 0.30 -17.73
N ALA A 143 -0.13 -0.28 -16.67
CA ALA A 143 -1.20 0.25 -15.85
C ALA A 143 -0.63 0.66 -14.49
N ARG A 144 -1.14 1.76 -13.93
CA ARG A 144 -0.71 2.27 -12.62
C ARG A 144 -1.94 2.67 -11.81
N PRO A 145 -2.69 1.70 -11.24
CA PRO A 145 -3.83 2.01 -10.38
C PRO A 145 -3.39 2.83 -9.17
N ASP A 146 -4.24 3.75 -8.72
CA ASP A 146 -3.98 4.57 -7.54
C ASP A 146 -3.87 3.68 -6.29
N LEU A 147 -4.81 2.74 -6.14
CA LEU A 147 -4.81 1.72 -5.11
C LEU A 147 -5.07 0.34 -5.72
N PHE A 148 -4.19 -0.60 -5.41
CA PHE A 148 -4.37 -2.02 -5.69
C PHE A 148 -4.46 -2.77 -4.37
N SER A 149 -5.44 -3.67 -4.20
CA SER A 149 -5.57 -4.44 -2.96
C SER A 149 -6.00 -5.88 -3.17
N ILE A 150 -5.57 -6.75 -2.26
CA ILE A 150 -5.97 -8.17 -2.22
C ILE A 150 -6.41 -8.52 -0.79
N ARG A 151 -7.22 -9.56 -0.64
CA ARG A 151 -7.49 -10.15 0.68
C ARG A 151 -6.24 -10.79 1.24
N ASN A 152 -6.06 -10.68 2.55
CA ASN A 152 -5.06 -11.46 3.26
C ASN A 152 -5.53 -12.91 3.40
N THR A 153 -5.00 -13.81 2.58
CA THR A 153 -5.41 -15.23 2.53
C THR A 153 -4.23 -16.11 2.08
N SER A 154 -4.22 -17.36 2.53
CA SER A 154 -3.25 -18.38 2.10
C SER A 154 -3.69 -19.13 0.82
N VAL A 155 -4.94 -18.94 0.38
CA VAL A 155 -5.50 -19.62 -0.80
C VAL A 155 -5.53 -18.66 -1.98
N PRO A 156 -4.78 -18.92 -3.08
CA PRO A 156 -4.66 -18.00 -4.21
C PRO A 156 -5.99 -17.61 -4.87
N SER A 157 -6.96 -18.53 -4.91
CA SER A 157 -8.29 -18.27 -5.51
C SER A 157 -9.18 -17.34 -4.69
N TYR A 158 -8.80 -17.02 -3.45
CA TYR A 158 -9.57 -16.15 -2.55
C TYR A 158 -9.01 -14.73 -2.48
N LEU A 159 -7.98 -14.39 -3.27
CA LEU A 159 -7.30 -13.10 -3.20
C LEU A 159 -8.20 -11.91 -3.52
N GLN A 160 -9.23 -12.08 -4.34
CA GLN A 160 -10.15 -11.02 -4.76
C GLN A 160 -9.42 -9.70 -5.08
N PRO A 161 -8.52 -9.66 -6.08
CA PRO A 161 -7.83 -8.43 -6.43
C PRO A 161 -8.81 -7.31 -6.77
N MET A 162 -8.54 -6.11 -6.27
CA MET A 162 -9.37 -4.92 -6.49
C MET A 162 -8.52 -3.72 -6.89
N VAL A 163 -9.02 -2.94 -7.83
CA VAL A 163 -8.48 -1.62 -8.19
C VAL A 163 -9.42 -0.54 -7.69
N HIS A 164 -8.88 0.49 -7.06
CA HIS A 164 -9.62 1.70 -6.73
C HIS A 164 -8.90 2.90 -7.36
N GLU A 165 -9.55 3.53 -8.32
CA GLU A 165 -9.08 4.73 -9.00
C GLU A 165 -9.69 5.96 -8.32
N VAL A 166 -8.84 6.83 -7.81
CA VAL A 166 -9.20 7.98 -6.98
C VAL A 166 -9.26 9.23 -7.85
N LYS A 167 -10.36 9.98 -7.76
CA LYS A 167 -10.56 11.22 -8.52
C LYS A 167 -10.89 12.37 -7.59
N ALA A 168 -10.03 13.39 -7.62
CA ALA A 168 -10.17 14.55 -6.72
C ALA A 168 -11.14 15.61 -7.27
N SER A 169 -11.45 15.57 -8.57
CA SER A 169 -12.32 16.55 -9.22
C SER A 169 -13.09 15.94 -10.38
N ARG A 170 -14.17 16.61 -10.79
CA ARG A 170 -14.97 16.24 -11.96
C ARG A 170 -14.17 16.27 -13.27
N ALA A 171 -13.27 17.23 -13.44
CA ALA A 171 -12.42 17.32 -14.63
C ALA A 171 -11.47 16.12 -14.74
N ASP A 172 -10.86 15.72 -13.62
CA ASP A 172 -10.00 14.53 -13.52
C ASP A 172 -10.78 13.25 -13.85
N LEU A 173 -11.96 13.08 -13.25
CA LEU A 173 -12.84 11.95 -13.54
C LEU A 173 -13.24 11.88 -15.02
N LEU A 174 -13.74 12.97 -15.60
CA LEU A 174 -14.14 12.99 -17.01
C LEU A 174 -12.94 12.75 -17.94
N SER A 175 -11.75 13.19 -17.56
CA SER A 175 -10.52 12.88 -18.30
C SER A 175 -10.24 11.38 -18.31
N ASP A 176 -10.36 10.73 -17.16
CA ASP A 176 -10.16 9.30 -17.04
C ASP A 176 -11.20 8.49 -17.83
N LEU A 177 -12.47 8.90 -17.77
CA LEU A 177 -13.59 8.27 -18.48
C LEU A 177 -13.44 8.32 -20.02
N ARG A 178 -12.62 9.21 -20.58
CA ARG A 178 -12.29 9.19 -22.01
C ARG A 178 -11.34 8.06 -22.43
N HIS A 179 -10.60 7.46 -21.50
CA HIS A 179 -9.54 6.49 -21.81
C HIS A 179 -10.03 5.03 -21.67
N ALA A 180 -10.74 4.52 -22.68
CA ALA A 180 -11.30 3.16 -22.67
C ALA A 180 -10.23 2.08 -22.41
N ALA A 181 -9.09 2.14 -23.09
CA ALA A 181 -8.05 1.13 -22.94
C ALA A 181 -7.37 1.17 -21.55
N LYS A 182 -7.44 2.29 -20.80
CA LYS A 182 -6.97 2.35 -19.39
C LYS A 182 -7.91 1.55 -18.49
N ARG A 183 -9.22 1.75 -18.68
CA ARG A 183 -10.27 1.02 -17.96
C ARG A 183 -10.23 -0.48 -18.23
N GLU A 184 -10.02 -0.87 -19.47
CA GLU A 184 -9.84 -2.28 -19.85
C GLU A 184 -8.61 -2.90 -19.16
N ALA A 185 -7.49 -2.18 -19.11
CA ALA A 185 -6.29 -2.64 -18.41
C ALA A 185 -6.56 -2.91 -16.92
N TYR A 186 -7.38 -2.09 -16.27
CA TYR A 186 -7.76 -2.32 -14.87
C TYR A 186 -8.71 -3.49 -14.71
N GLN A 187 -9.70 -3.64 -15.59
CA GLN A 187 -10.60 -4.80 -15.58
C GLN A 187 -9.85 -6.12 -15.82
N TRP A 188 -8.75 -6.11 -16.56
CA TRP A 188 -7.89 -7.29 -16.72
C TRP A 188 -7.07 -7.63 -15.46
N LEU A 189 -6.80 -6.65 -14.59
CA LEU A 189 -5.94 -6.81 -13.41
C LEU A 189 -6.68 -7.19 -12.13
N CYS A 190 -8.00 -7.06 -12.08
CA CYS A 190 -8.76 -7.19 -10.85
C CYS A 190 -10.13 -7.84 -11.05
N GLU A 191 -10.69 -8.35 -9.96
CA GLU A 191 -12.05 -8.90 -9.97
C GLU A 191 -13.11 -7.80 -9.92
N GLU A 192 -12.78 -6.67 -9.27
CA GLU A 192 -13.68 -5.55 -9.05
C GLU A 192 -12.89 -4.23 -9.16
N CYS A 193 -13.39 -3.30 -9.96
CA CYS A 193 -12.77 -1.99 -10.17
C CYS A 193 -13.71 -0.88 -9.72
N TYR A 194 -13.20 0.06 -8.92
CA TYR A 194 -13.98 1.13 -8.31
C TYR A 194 -13.44 2.50 -8.68
N TYR A 195 -14.35 3.47 -8.81
CA TYR A 195 -14.03 4.89 -8.74
C TYR A 195 -14.32 5.40 -7.32
N VAL A 196 -13.41 6.21 -6.78
CA VAL A 196 -13.52 6.82 -5.45
C VAL A 196 -13.40 8.35 -5.58
N PHE A 197 -14.39 9.10 -5.15
CA PHE A 197 -14.37 10.57 -5.25
C PHE A 197 -15.21 11.26 -4.16
N PRO A 198 -15.01 12.56 -3.89
CA PRO A 198 -15.87 13.34 -2.99
C PRO A 198 -17.30 13.49 -3.52
N ALA A 199 -18.25 13.66 -2.61
CA ALA A 199 -19.64 13.96 -2.95
C ALA A 199 -19.74 15.21 -3.83
N GLY A 200 -20.59 15.14 -4.86
CA GLY A 200 -20.78 16.21 -5.85
C GLY A 200 -19.81 16.19 -7.03
N VAL A 201 -18.86 15.23 -7.10
CA VAL A 201 -18.01 15.06 -8.28
C VAL A 201 -18.75 14.44 -9.47
N ALA A 202 -19.51 13.37 -9.23
CA ALA A 202 -20.36 12.73 -10.21
C ALA A 202 -21.46 11.88 -9.54
N GLU A 203 -22.54 11.67 -10.28
CA GLU A 203 -23.57 10.69 -9.94
C GLU A 203 -23.18 9.28 -10.41
N PRO A 204 -23.67 8.20 -9.75
CA PRO A 204 -23.33 6.82 -10.13
C PRO A 204 -23.65 6.48 -11.59
N GLU A 205 -24.70 7.06 -12.17
CA GLU A 205 -25.15 6.85 -13.54
C GLU A 205 -24.16 7.40 -14.57
N GLU A 206 -23.32 8.36 -14.20
CA GLU A 206 -22.27 8.91 -15.06
C GLU A 206 -21.07 7.95 -15.21
N ILE A 207 -20.97 6.96 -14.31
CA ILE A 207 -19.88 5.97 -14.30
C ILE A 207 -20.35 4.71 -15.03
N PRO A 208 -19.54 4.11 -15.94
CA PRO A 208 -19.94 2.90 -16.64
C PRO A 208 -20.31 1.77 -15.67
N GLU A 209 -21.36 1.02 -16.00
CA GLU A 209 -22.00 0.02 -15.12
C GLU A 209 -21.04 -1.05 -14.57
N ALA A 210 -19.99 -1.38 -15.34
CA ALA A 210 -18.98 -2.33 -14.90
C ALA A 210 -18.21 -1.89 -13.64
N PHE A 211 -18.17 -0.60 -13.32
CA PHE A 211 -17.39 -0.03 -12.21
C PHE A 211 -18.26 0.29 -11.00
N GLY A 212 -17.70 0.01 -9.82
CA GLY A 212 -18.29 0.40 -8.55
C GLY A 212 -17.98 1.86 -8.21
N VAL A 213 -18.78 2.43 -7.32
CA VAL A 213 -18.74 3.85 -6.98
C VAL A 213 -18.71 4.04 -5.47
N TRP A 214 -17.61 4.58 -4.98
CA TRP A 214 -17.45 5.03 -3.59
C TRP A 214 -17.45 6.55 -3.54
N VAL A 215 -18.27 7.10 -2.64
CA VAL A 215 -18.38 8.54 -2.43
C VAL A 215 -17.97 8.92 -1.02
N LEU A 216 -17.10 9.91 -0.89
CA LEU A 216 -16.76 10.52 0.39
C LEU A 216 -17.75 11.65 0.71
N HIS A 217 -18.48 11.53 1.82
CA HIS A 217 -19.33 12.57 2.36
C HIS A 217 -18.59 13.35 3.46
N GLY A 218 -18.44 14.66 3.27
CA GLY A 218 -17.76 15.56 4.20
C GLY A 218 -16.27 15.80 3.85
N PRO A 219 -15.51 16.43 4.77
CA PRO A 219 -14.07 16.66 4.59
C PRO A 219 -13.27 15.35 4.48
N VAL A 220 -12.11 15.36 3.82
CA VAL A 220 -11.28 14.15 3.60
C VAL A 220 -10.85 13.50 4.91
N GLU A 221 -10.54 14.32 5.90
CA GLU A 221 -9.95 13.90 7.18
C GLU A 221 -10.97 13.23 8.10
N SER A 222 -12.24 13.67 8.08
CA SER A 222 -13.30 13.22 9.01
C SER A 222 -14.54 12.63 8.33
N GLY A 223 -14.63 12.73 7.01
CA GLY A 223 -15.77 12.26 6.23
C GLY A 223 -15.90 10.75 6.21
N ARG A 224 -17.08 10.29 5.80
CA ARG A 224 -17.42 8.87 5.67
C ARG A 224 -17.45 8.47 4.20
N PHE A 225 -16.91 7.30 3.89
CA PHE A 225 -17.10 6.71 2.57
C PHE A 225 -18.39 5.89 2.53
N GLU A 226 -19.16 6.09 1.48
CA GLU A 226 -20.41 5.39 1.20
C GLU A 226 -20.28 4.67 -0.14
N LEU A 227 -20.65 3.39 -0.17
CA LEU A 227 -20.70 2.61 -1.41
C LEU A 227 -22.05 2.84 -2.07
N LEU A 228 -22.08 3.68 -3.10
CA LEU A 228 -23.32 3.97 -3.83
C LEU A 228 -23.68 2.86 -4.82
N ARG A 229 -22.67 2.22 -5.43
CA ARG A 229 -22.89 1.10 -6.36
C ARG A 229 -21.76 0.07 -6.27
N PRO A 230 -22.07 -1.23 -6.11
CA PRO A 230 -21.05 -2.27 -6.19
C PRO A 230 -20.46 -2.38 -7.60
N ALA A 231 -19.20 -2.80 -7.70
CA ALA A 231 -18.60 -3.10 -8.99
C ALA A 231 -19.13 -4.43 -9.54
N ARG A 232 -19.11 -4.60 -10.87
CA ARG A 232 -19.35 -5.91 -11.46
C ARG A 232 -18.19 -6.83 -11.10
N HIS A 233 -18.52 -7.98 -10.51
CA HIS A 233 -17.54 -9.01 -10.20
C HIS A 233 -17.21 -9.85 -11.43
N ALA A 234 -15.93 -10.02 -11.72
CA ALA A 234 -15.43 -10.96 -12.72
C ALA A 234 -14.23 -11.71 -12.17
N ARG A 235 -14.22 -13.05 -12.21
CA ARG A 235 -13.06 -13.82 -11.71
C ARG A 235 -11.78 -13.46 -12.47
N CYS A 236 -10.73 -13.15 -11.74
CA CYS A 236 -9.46 -12.67 -12.29
C CYS A 236 -8.29 -13.33 -11.55
N PRO A 237 -7.76 -14.47 -12.06
CA PRO A 237 -6.54 -15.05 -11.52
C PRO A 237 -5.36 -14.10 -11.77
N LEU A 238 -4.54 -13.85 -10.74
CA LEU A 238 -3.38 -12.97 -10.89
C LEU A 238 -2.29 -13.63 -11.75
N PRO A 239 -1.89 -13.01 -12.87
CA PRO A 239 -0.78 -13.50 -13.68
C PRO A 239 0.53 -13.48 -12.89
N PHE A 240 1.47 -14.38 -13.21
CA PHE A 240 2.76 -14.47 -12.53
C PHE A 240 3.55 -13.15 -12.57
N ALA A 241 3.44 -12.38 -13.66
CA ALA A 241 4.08 -11.05 -13.75
C ALA A 241 3.53 -10.06 -12.70
N VAL A 242 2.25 -10.14 -12.37
CA VAL A 242 1.62 -9.30 -11.32
C VAL A 242 2.09 -9.75 -9.95
N TRP A 243 2.15 -11.06 -9.70
CA TRP A 243 2.77 -11.60 -8.48
C TRP A 243 4.18 -11.07 -8.26
N MET A 244 5.02 -11.10 -9.30
CA MET A 244 6.37 -10.58 -9.19
C MET A 244 6.43 -9.08 -8.91
N ALA A 245 5.48 -8.30 -9.41
CA ALA A 245 5.38 -6.88 -9.09
C ALA A 245 4.97 -6.67 -7.63
N LEU A 246 4.01 -7.44 -7.12
CA LEU A 246 3.58 -7.39 -5.71
C LEU A 246 4.72 -7.77 -4.77
N CYS A 247 5.46 -8.84 -5.05
CA CYS A 247 6.59 -9.29 -4.22
C CYS A 247 7.73 -8.27 -4.16
N LYS A 248 7.90 -7.43 -5.19
CA LYS A 248 8.93 -6.38 -5.22
C LYS A 248 8.49 -5.08 -4.56
N ALA A 249 7.19 -4.89 -4.35
CA ALA A 249 6.62 -3.67 -3.83
C ALA A 249 6.30 -3.81 -2.34
N THR A 250 6.65 -2.79 -1.54
CA THR A 250 6.27 -2.72 -0.14
C THR A 250 4.79 -2.35 -0.01
N PRO A 251 3.94 -3.19 0.61
CA PRO A 251 2.55 -2.83 0.87
C PRO A 251 2.48 -1.69 1.90
N LEU A 252 1.37 -0.96 1.88
CA LEU A 252 1.03 -0.04 2.94
C LEU A 252 0.79 -0.80 4.25
N HIS A 253 1.18 -0.16 5.35
CA HIS A 253 0.93 -0.62 6.70
C HIS A 253 0.04 0.41 7.40
N ALA A 254 -0.79 -0.04 8.32
CA ALA A 254 -1.57 0.88 9.15
C ALA A 254 -0.63 1.65 10.09
N ASP A 255 -0.94 2.92 10.34
CA ASP A 255 -0.21 3.72 11.33
C ASP A 255 -0.32 3.04 12.70
N GLY A 256 0.81 2.65 13.29
CA GLY A 256 0.88 2.00 14.61
C GLY A 256 1.01 0.48 14.59
N GLU A 257 1.07 -0.19 13.43
CA GLU A 257 1.53 -1.58 13.39
C GLU A 257 2.99 -1.64 13.87
N PRO A 258 3.30 -2.49 14.88
CA PRO A 258 4.68 -2.63 15.33
C PRO A 258 5.51 -3.14 14.17
N ALA A 259 6.51 -2.35 13.76
CA ALA A 259 7.52 -2.83 12.82
C ALA A 259 8.11 -4.14 13.37
N GLN A 260 8.33 -5.12 12.49
CA GLN A 260 8.95 -6.39 12.88
C GLN A 260 10.18 -6.12 13.74
N ALA A 261 10.13 -6.57 15.00
CA ALA A 261 11.23 -6.40 15.94
C ALA A 261 12.49 -7.10 15.40
N LEU A 262 13.65 -6.58 15.76
CA LEU A 262 14.94 -7.18 15.39
C LEU A 262 14.96 -8.64 15.85
N LEU A 263 15.06 -9.57 14.91
CA LEU A 263 15.30 -10.98 15.20
C LEU A 263 16.64 -11.09 15.94
N GLY A 264 16.60 -11.46 17.22
CA GLY A 264 17.79 -11.57 18.07
C GLY A 264 18.03 -10.40 19.02
N ALA A 265 17.05 -9.50 19.24
CA ALA A 265 17.01 -8.73 20.48
C ALA A 265 16.76 -9.72 21.64
N GLY A 266 17.85 -10.35 22.08
CA GLY A 266 17.87 -11.24 23.22
C GLY A 266 17.31 -10.50 24.43
N ASP A 267 16.49 -11.23 25.16
CA ASP A 267 16.15 -10.99 26.55
C ASP A 267 17.46 -10.87 27.35
N GLU A 268 18.11 -9.71 27.32
CA GLU A 268 19.22 -9.39 28.20
C GLU A 268 18.65 -9.17 29.60
N GLY A 269 18.46 -10.28 30.30
CA GLY A 269 18.57 -10.39 31.74
C GLY A 269 17.67 -9.47 32.55
N MET A 270 16.37 -9.74 32.57
CA MET A 270 15.60 -9.43 33.77
C MET A 270 16.17 -10.31 34.92
N PRO A 271 16.74 -9.75 35.99
CA PRO A 271 17.23 -10.56 37.10
C PRO A 271 16.05 -11.27 37.78
N PRO A 272 16.19 -12.55 38.16
CA PRO A 272 15.12 -13.28 38.80
C PRO A 272 14.90 -12.77 40.23
N GLY A 273 13.66 -12.33 40.51
CA GLY A 273 13.00 -12.44 41.80
C GLY A 273 13.63 -11.71 43.00
N ALA A 274 13.19 -10.49 43.27
CA ALA A 274 13.04 -10.02 44.65
C ALA A 274 11.60 -10.32 45.07
N GLY A 275 11.45 -11.18 46.08
CA GLY A 275 10.19 -11.81 46.46
C GLY A 275 9.08 -10.84 46.86
N GLU A 276 7.87 -11.16 46.44
CA GLU A 276 6.66 -10.67 47.11
C GLU A 276 6.52 -11.38 48.47
N PRO A 277 6.29 -10.64 49.57
CA PRO A 277 5.93 -11.26 50.82
C PRO A 277 4.54 -11.88 50.70
N ALA A 278 4.43 -13.13 51.14
CA ALA A 278 3.19 -13.83 51.33
C ALA A 278 2.21 -13.02 52.21
N GLY A 279 0.95 -12.93 51.76
CA GLY A 279 -0.19 -12.69 52.64
C GLY A 279 -0.94 -11.38 52.42
N ALA A 280 -1.84 -11.35 51.45
CA ALA A 280 -3.07 -10.56 51.55
C ALA A 280 -4.18 -11.28 50.78
N GLY A 281 -5.09 -11.90 51.53
CA GLY A 281 -6.18 -12.69 51.00
C GLY A 281 -7.16 -11.90 50.15
N LEU A 282 -7.76 -12.59 49.19
CA LEU A 282 -8.98 -12.15 48.51
C LEU A 282 -10.07 -11.90 49.56
N LEU A 283 -10.46 -10.64 49.72
CA LEU A 283 -11.74 -10.27 50.33
C LEU A 283 -12.83 -10.48 49.26
N GLN A 284 -13.78 -11.37 49.52
CA GLN A 284 -15.08 -11.35 48.83
C GLN A 284 -15.98 -10.29 49.49
N PRO A 285 -16.92 -9.65 48.75
CA PRO A 285 -17.65 -8.51 49.26
C PRO A 285 -18.79 -8.83 50.23
N ASP A 286 -19.16 -10.09 50.45
CA ASP A 286 -20.35 -10.42 51.25
C ASP A 286 -20.06 -11.51 52.29
N GLY A 287 -20.00 -11.11 53.56
CA GLY A 287 -19.59 -11.92 54.71
C GLY A 287 -20.51 -13.08 55.07
N ARG A 288 -20.48 -14.19 54.30
CA ARG A 288 -21.01 -15.49 54.72
C ARG A 288 -20.05 -16.64 54.39
N PRO A 289 -19.83 -17.61 55.30
CA PRO A 289 -18.95 -18.74 55.05
C PRO A 289 -19.60 -19.77 54.10
N GLN A 290 -18.83 -20.25 53.11
CA GLN A 290 -19.19 -21.42 52.29
C GLN A 290 -18.96 -22.73 53.06
N PRO A 291 -19.88 -23.70 53.03
CA PRO A 291 -19.67 -25.01 53.62
C PRO A 291 -18.73 -25.87 52.75
N ALA A 292 -17.82 -26.58 53.42
CA ALA A 292 -16.84 -27.47 52.81
C ALA A 292 -17.52 -28.73 52.23
N ALA A 293 -17.24 -29.03 50.95
CA ALA A 293 -17.45 -30.35 50.40
C ALA A 293 -16.31 -31.27 50.87
N GLN A 294 -16.68 -32.36 51.53
CA GLN A 294 -15.81 -33.50 51.86
C GLN A 294 -15.99 -34.60 50.78
N PRO A 295 -15.03 -35.54 50.69
CA PRO A 295 -14.53 -36.11 49.43
C PRO A 295 -15.46 -37.10 48.71
#